data_AF-D8PDX5-F1
#
_entry.id   AF-D8PDX5-F1
#
_cell.length_a   1.000
_cell.length_b   1.000
_cell.length_c   1.000
_cell.angle_alpha   90.00
_cell.angle_beta   90.00
_cell.angle_gamma   90.00
#
_symmetry.space_group_name_H-M   'P 1'
#
loop_
_entity.id
_entity.type
_entity.pdbx_description
1 polymer ?
#
loop_
_entity_poly.entity_id
_entity_poly.type
_entity_poly.pdbx_seq_one_letter_code
_entity_poly.pdbx_strand_id
1 'polypeptide(L)'
;MKLRTLESYRERKGCMRRYRQVVMWMAGALLLQGCVGFGAWTLGSRTESSDHPTIDRTRGVLDVRNGDPEGTLKTATELRAQWGEPDRVEPLDGGKEEWIYKTEGLRWSGLVLFVVIVPLPAMLPVGSQYVSFLMHDGRIEKVTRADWAFKAGAYCGFFGMMYGGLGCGTGTFGEQRSLATR
;
A
#
# COMPACT_ATOMS: atom_id res chain seq x y z
N MET A 1 36.39 -55.82 30.33
CA MET A 1 36.77 -54.75 29.38
C MET A 1 35.62 -54.22 28.50
N LYS A 2 34.50 -54.95 28.31
CA LYS A 2 33.34 -54.53 27.48
C LYS A 2 32.40 -53.46 28.09
N LEU A 3 32.44 -53.22 29.40
CA LEU A 3 31.53 -52.30 30.08
C LEU A 3 31.92 -50.81 29.90
N ARG A 4 33.22 -50.49 29.83
CA ARG A 4 33.69 -49.10 29.63
C ARG A 4 33.32 -48.52 28.26
N THR A 5 33.10 -49.36 27.26
CA THR A 5 32.75 -48.92 25.90
C THR A 5 31.29 -48.45 25.79
N LEU A 6 30.38 -48.95 26.62
CA LEU A 6 28.97 -48.58 26.57
C LEU A 6 28.68 -47.24 27.28
N GLU A 7 29.38 -46.93 28.37
CA GLU A 7 29.28 -45.62 29.04
C GLU A 7 29.79 -44.49 28.13
N SER A 8 30.93 -44.70 27.46
CA SER A 8 31.49 -43.75 26.48
C SER A 8 30.57 -43.49 25.28
N TYR A 9 29.70 -44.45 24.92
CA TYR A 9 28.75 -44.28 23.82
C TYR A 9 27.48 -43.53 24.25
N ARG A 10 27.06 -43.66 25.52
CA ARG A 10 25.89 -42.98 26.09
C ARG A 10 26.15 -41.49 26.30
N GLU A 11 27.36 -41.12 26.76
CA GLU A 11 27.75 -39.72 26.94
C GLU A 11 27.84 -38.96 25.60
N ARG A 12 28.35 -39.60 24.54
CA ARG A 12 28.43 -38.99 23.20
C ARG A 12 27.07 -38.68 22.59
N LYS A 13 26.05 -39.51 22.85
CA LYS A 13 24.67 -39.26 22.37
C LYS A 13 24.00 -38.07 23.08
N GLY A 14 24.31 -37.85 24.36
CA GLY A 14 23.80 -36.68 25.11
C GLY A 14 24.36 -35.36 24.58
N CYS A 15 25.66 -35.32 24.28
CA CYS A 15 26.33 -34.14 23.75
C CYS A 15 25.81 -33.75 22.35
N MET A 16 25.64 -34.73 21.44
CA MET A 16 25.11 -34.47 20.09
C MET A 16 23.66 -33.97 20.07
N ARG A 17 22.80 -34.44 20.99
CA ARG A 17 21.40 -33.97 21.06
C ARG A 17 21.31 -32.50 21.50
N ARG A 18 22.14 -32.09 22.46
CA ARG A 18 22.21 -30.70 22.95
C ARG A 18 22.79 -29.76 21.89
N TYR A 19 23.86 -30.20 21.20
CA TYR A 19 24.44 -29.44 20.08
C TYR A 19 23.44 -29.23 18.94
N ARG A 20 22.73 -30.29 18.49
CA ARG A 20 21.72 -30.18 17.44
C ARG A 20 20.59 -29.23 17.81
N GLN A 21 20.17 -29.23 19.08
CA GLN A 21 19.14 -28.33 19.58
C GLN A 21 19.62 -26.87 19.57
N VAL A 22 20.85 -26.60 20.03
CA VAL A 22 21.45 -25.25 20.01
C VAL A 22 21.62 -24.74 18.57
N VAL A 23 22.09 -25.58 17.64
CA VAL A 23 22.24 -25.21 16.22
C VAL A 23 20.88 -24.90 15.59
N MET A 24 19.83 -25.68 15.89
CA MET A 24 18.48 -25.36 15.41
C MET A 24 17.94 -24.04 15.98
N TRP A 25 18.20 -23.73 17.26
CA TRP A 25 17.83 -22.45 17.85
C TRP A 25 18.61 -21.27 17.25
N MET A 26 19.92 -21.42 17.04
CA MET A 26 20.74 -20.38 16.39
C MET A 26 20.32 -20.15 14.94
N ALA A 27 20.06 -21.22 14.17
CA ALA A 27 19.54 -21.11 12.81
C ALA A 27 18.15 -20.44 12.80
N GLY A 28 17.26 -20.80 13.73
CA GLY A 28 15.98 -20.13 13.90
C GLY A 28 16.13 -18.63 14.21
N ALA A 29 17.03 -18.26 15.11
CA ALA A 29 17.29 -16.86 15.45
C ALA A 29 17.90 -16.06 14.28
N LEU A 30 18.78 -16.68 13.48
CA LEU A 30 19.35 -16.05 12.28
C LEU A 30 18.31 -15.89 11.16
N LEU A 31 17.38 -16.83 11.03
CA LEU A 31 16.24 -16.71 10.10
C LEU A 31 15.20 -15.68 10.58
N LEU A 32 15.17 -15.36 11.87
CA LEU A 32 14.35 -14.31 12.49
C LEU A 32 14.95 -12.91 12.42
N GLN A 33 16.08 -12.70 11.70
CA GLN A 33 16.61 -11.37 11.42
C GLN A 33 15.72 -10.52 10.49
N GLY A 34 14.56 -11.06 10.07
CA GLY A 34 13.49 -10.30 9.43
C GLY A 34 12.55 -9.67 10.47
N CYS A 35 12.49 -8.34 10.49
CA CYS A 35 11.41 -7.55 11.08
C CYS A 35 11.12 -7.74 12.59
N VAL A 36 12.12 -7.56 13.47
CA VAL A 36 11.83 -7.39 14.91
C VAL A 36 11.47 -5.93 15.17
N GLY A 37 10.18 -5.64 15.31
CA GLY A 37 9.71 -4.30 15.59
C GLY A 37 8.23 -4.21 15.88
N PHE A 38 7.83 -3.03 16.33
CA PHE A 38 6.44 -2.64 16.47
C PHE A 38 6.15 -1.52 15.49
N GLY A 39 5.05 -1.64 14.76
CA GLY A 39 4.60 -0.55 13.90
C GLY A 39 3.09 -0.50 13.82
N ALA A 40 2.56 0.70 13.70
CA ALA A 40 1.15 0.96 13.52
C ALA A 40 1.00 1.92 12.34
N TRP A 41 0.25 1.50 11.31
CA TRP A 41 -0.06 2.34 10.16
C TRP A 41 -1.57 2.48 10.04
N THR A 42 -2.04 3.69 9.80
CA THR A 42 -3.43 3.97 9.46
C THR A 42 -3.57 4.04 7.95
N LEU A 43 -4.47 3.22 7.42
CA LEU A 43 -4.95 3.34 6.04
C LEU A 43 -6.28 4.09 6.05
N GLY A 44 -6.47 4.92 5.04
CA GLY A 44 -7.78 5.48 4.79
C GLY A 44 -7.97 5.74 3.31
N SER A 45 -9.16 6.22 2.97
CA SER A 45 -9.40 6.69 1.61
C SER A 45 -8.76 8.06 1.39
N ARG A 46 -8.20 8.22 0.20
CA ARG A 46 -7.75 9.49 -0.35
C ARG A 46 -8.65 9.83 -1.53
N THR A 47 -9.04 11.10 -1.59
CA THR A 47 -9.75 11.67 -2.73
C THR A 47 -8.89 12.82 -3.22
N GLU A 48 -8.43 12.75 -4.45
CA GLU A 48 -7.64 13.82 -5.07
C GLU A 48 -8.37 14.29 -6.31
N SER A 49 -8.46 15.60 -6.48
CA SER A 49 -9.12 16.20 -7.64
C SER A 49 -8.24 17.22 -8.32
N SER A 50 -8.26 17.25 -9.65
CA SER A 50 -7.55 18.22 -10.46
C SER A 50 -8.38 18.64 -11.65
N ASP A 51 -8.21 19.89 -12.06
CA ASP A 51 -8.85 20.48 -13.24
C ASP A 51 -8.00 20.24 -14.50
N HIS A 52 -6.74 19.78 -14.35
CA HIS A 52 -5.81 19.49 -15.45
C HIS A 52 -5.09 18.13 -15.26
N PRO A 53 -5.81 17.00 -15.32
CA PRO A 53 -5.20 15.68 -15.17
C PRO A 53 -4.61 15.16 -16.50
N THR A 54 -3.50 14.45 -16.43
CA THR A 54 -3.04 13.61 -17.55
C THR A 54 -3.78 12.27 -17.47
N ILE A 55 -4.61 12.00 -18.47
CA ILE A 55 -5.42 10.76 -18.54
C ILE A 55 -4.65 9.72 -19.36
N ASP A 56 -4.26 8.61 -18.73
CA ASP A 56 -3.55 7.52 -19.40
C ASP A 56 -4.49 6.69 -20.29
N ARG A 57 -3.92 5.98 -21.26
CA ARG A 57 -4.61 4.95 -22.06
C ARG A 57 -5.17 3.84 -21.20
N THR A 58 -4.52 3.55 -20.09
CA THR A 58 -4.93 2.51 -19.15
C THR A 58 -6.02 3.03 -18.23
N ARG A 59 -7.21 2.40 -18.29
CA ARG A 59 -8.36 2.75 -17.44
C ARG A 59 -7.97 2.75 -15.96
N GLY A 60 -8.24 3.85 -15.26
CA GLY A 60 -7.97 3.99 -13.83
C GLY A 60 -6.57 4.48 -13.46
N VAL A 61 -5.66 4.60 -14.42
CA VAL A 61 -4.35 5.22 -14.21
C VAL A 61 -4.45 6.69 -14.59
N LEU A 62 -4.31 7.58 -13.60
CA LEU A 62 -4.23 9.03 -13.80
C LEU A 62 -3.07 9.60 -13.02
N ASP A 63 -2.34 10.51 -13.66
CA ASP A 63 -1.46 11.44 -12.96
C ASP A 63 -2.24 12.74 -12.72
N VAL A 64 -2.66 12.93 -11.47
CA VAL A 64 -3.43 14.09 -11.02
C VAL A 64 -2.52 15.30 -10.75
N ARG A 65 -1.19 15.07 -10.62
CA ARG A 65 -0.22 16.08 -10.17
C ARG A 65 0.65 16.66 -11.27
N ASN A 66 1.06 15.85 -12.26
CA ASN A 66 1.92 16.29 -13.35
C ASN A 66 1.17 16.30 -14.69
N GLY A 67 0.02 16.97 -14.69
CA GLY A 67 -0.75 17.27 -15.88
C GLY A 67 0.10 17.96 -16.95
N ASP A 68 0.46 17.29 -18.04
CA ASP A 68 0.97 17.97 -19.22
C ASP A 68 -0.24 18.54 -19.98
N PRO A 69 -0.36 19.87 -20.13
CA PRO A 69 -1.52 20.50 -20.75
C PRO A 69 -1.73 20.10 -22.23
N GLU A 70 -0.71 19.55 -22.91
CA GLU A 70 -0.82 19.17 -24.32
C GLU A 70 -1.34 17.73 -24.53
N GLY A 71 -1.28 16.85 -23.52
CA GLY A 71 -1.70 15.45 -23.61
C GLY A 71 -3.10 15.14 -23.08
N THR A 72 -3.84 16.14 -22.58
CA THR A 72 -5.12 15.93 -21.90
C THR A 72 -6.22 15.61 -22.91
N LEU A 73 -6.89 14.46 -22.77
CA LEU A 73 -8.16 14.19 -23.45
C LEU A 73 -9.12 15.31 -23.06
N LYS A 74 -9.68 16.02 -24.04
CA LYS A 74 -10.50 17.22 -23.75
C LYS A 74 -11.99 16.90 -23.80
N THR A 75 -12.37 15.82 -24.46
CA THR A 75 -13.77 15.56 -24.80
C THR A 75 -14.30 14.23 -24.25
N ALA A 76 -15.60 14.23 -23.97
CA ALA A 76 -16.38 13.07 -23.56
C ALA A 76 -16.24 11.89 -24.52
N THR A 77 -16.23 12.19 -25.83
CA THR A 77 -16.16 11.21 -26.91
C THR A 77 -14.80 10.52 -26.97
N GLU A 78 -13.71 11.26 -26.78
CA GLU A 78 -12.36 10.69 -26.71
C GLU A 78 -12.22 9.78 -25.49
N LEU A 79 -12.75 10.20 -24.34
CA LEU A 79 -12.74 9.39 -23.12
C LEU A 79 -13.52 8.08 -23.31
N ARG A 80 -14.72 8.13 -23.90
CA ARG A 80 -15.49 6.90 -24.21
C ARG A 80 -14.78 6.01 -25.21
N ALA A 81 -14.15 6.57 -26.23
CA ALA A 81 -13.41 5.80 -27.22
C ALA A 81 -12.22 5.06 -26.58
N GLN A 82 -11.59 5.66 -25.56
CA GLN A 82 -10.43 5.10 -24.88
C GLN A 82 -10.79 4.14 -23.74
N TRP A 83 -11.74 4.50 -22.87
CA TRP A 83 -12.06 3.79 -21.62
C TRP A 83 -13.37 2.99 -21.66
N GLY A 84 -14.16 3.15 -22.74
CA GLY A 84 -15.49 2.58 -22.88
C GLY A 84 -16.58 3.43 -22.19
N GLU A 85 -17.77 2.84 -22.06
CA GLU A 85 -18.88 3.49 -21.35
C GLU A 85 -18.61 3.58 -19.84
N PRO A 86 -19.03 4.67 -19.17
CA PRO A 86 -18.96 4.78 -17.71
C PRO A 86 -19.91 3.78 -17.04
N ASP A 87 -19.53 3.32 -15.84
CA ASP A 87 -20.35 2.37 -15.08
C ASP A 87 -21.60 3.04 -14.50
N ARG A 88 -21.52 4.35 -14.26
CA ARG A 88 -22.65 5.17 -13.80
C ARG A 88 -22.49 6.59 -14.31
N VAL A 89 -23.60 7.18 -14.74
CA VAL A 89 -23.70 8.61 -15.06
C VAL A 89 -24.71 9.23 -14.10
N GLU A 90 -24.26 10.22 -13.35
CA GLU A 90 -25.11 10.98 -12.43
C GLU A 90 -25.32 12.38 -13.01
N PRO A 91 -26.56 12.77 -13.34
CA PRO A 91 -26.84 14.14 -13.78
C PRO A 91 -26.70 15.08 -12.58
N LEU A 92 -25.98 16.17 -12.76
CA LEU A 92 -25.85 17.28 -11.80
C LEU A 92 -26.62 18.50 -12.32
N ASP A 93 -26.95 19.40 -11.40
CA ASP A 93 -27.61 20.66 -11.74
C ASP A 93 -26.75 21.52 -12.69
N GLY A 94 -27.43 22.26 -13.57
CA GLY A 94 -26.77 23.17 -14.52
C GLY A 94 -26.18 22.48 -15.75
N GLY A 95 -26.72 21.33 -16.17
CA GLY A 95 -26.27 20.63 -17.38
C GLY A 95 -24.93 19.91 -17.21
N LYS A 96 -24.49 19.71 -15.96
CA LYS A 96 -23.29 18.95 -15.63
C LYS A 96 -23.63 17.47 -15.50
N GLU A 97 -22.68 16.62 -15.85
CA GLU A 97 -22.79 15.18 -15.67
C GLU A 97 -21.55 14.66 -14.96
N GLU A 98 -21.71 13.86 -13.92
CA GLU A 98 -20.61 13.13 -13.31
C GLU A 98 -20.58 11.70 -13.86
N TRP A 99 -19.49 11.37 -14.53
CA TRP A 99 -19.27 10.05 -15.10
C TRP A 99 -18.33 9.26 -14.21
N ILE A 100 -18.80 8.13 -13.69
CA ILE A 100 -18.09 7.31 -12.72
C ILE A 100 -17.60 6.04 -13.39
N TYR A 101 -16.28 5.84 -13.34
CA TYR A 101 -15.60 4.63 -13.77
C TYR A 101 -15.05 3.91 -12.55
N LYS A 102 -15.59 2.74 -12.25
CA LYS A 102 -15.03 1.80 -11.27
C LYS A 102 -13.75 1.20 -11.84
N THR A 103 -12.76 1.11 -10.97
CA THR A 103 -11.48 0.45 -11.28
C THR A 103 -11.39 -0.84 -10.48
N GLU A 104 -10.54 -1.76 -10.92
CA GLU A 104 -10.28 -2.98 -10.16
C GLU A 104 -9.57 -2.62 -8.85
N GLY A 105 -10.23 -2.90 -7.72
CA GLY A 105 -9.66 -2.65 -6.41
C GLY A 105 -10.69 -2.29 -5.34
N LEU A 106 -10.40 -2.70 -4.12
CA LEU A 106 -11.14 -2.29 -2.94
C LEU A 106 -10.44 -1.10 -2.28
N ARG A 107 -11.25 -0.16 -1.79
CA ARG A 107 -10.80 0.89 -0.88
C ARG A 107 -10.80 0.31 0.52
N TRP A 108 -9.63 0.30 1.14
CA TRP A 108 -9.44 -0.18 2.50
C TRP A 108 -9.30 0.99 3.46
N SER A 109 -9.88 0.84 4.65
CA SER A 109 -9.68 1.77 5.77
C SER A 109 -9.45 0.94 7.02
N GLY A 110 -8.50 1.35 7.85
CA GLY A 110 -8.22 0.66 9.09
C GLY A 110 -6.80 0.86 9.60
N LEU A 111 -6.38 -0.07 10.45
CA LEU A 111 -5.08 -0.07 11.09
C LEU A 111 -4.32 -1.34 10.72
N VAL A 112 -3.05 -1.20 10.34
CA VAL A 112 -2.11 -2.33 10.32
C VAL A 112 -1.30 -2.24 11.58
N LEU A 113 -1.44 -3.24 12.44
CA LEU A 113 -0.55 -3.39 13.57
C LEU A 113 0.47 -4.48 13.24
N PHE A 114 1.75 -4.14 13.33
CA PHE A 114 2.84 -5.08 13.20
C PHE A 114 3.40 -5.32 14.59
N VAL A 115 3.21 -6.54 15.11
CA VAL A 115 3.72 -6.96 16.42
C VAL A 115 4.74 -8.06 16.22
N VAL A 116 6.02 -7.70 16.34
CA VAL A 116 7.21 -8.57 16.44
C VAL A 116 7.50 -9.48 15.24
N ILE A 117 6.51 -10.18 14.67
CA ILE A 117 6.62 -11.02 13.47
C ILE A 117 5.30 -11.04 12.68
N VAL A 118 4.14 -10.92 13.36
CA VAL A 118 2.83 -11.14 12.73
C VAL A 118 2.15 -9.79 12.44
N PRO A 119 1.92 -9.44 11.16
CA PRO A 119 0.99 -8.36 10.86
C PRO A 119 -0.42 -8.81 11.28
N LEU A 120 -1.06 -8.05 12.15
CA LEU A 120 -2.47 -8.18 12.48
C LEU A 120 -3.24 -7.14 11.66
N PRO A 121 -3.82 -7.53 10.51
CA PRO A 121 -4.61 -6.62 9.70
C PRO A 121 -5.94 -6.35 10.40
N ALA A 122 -6.12 -5.14 10.94
CA ALA A 122 -7.40 -4.62 11.37
C ALA A 122 -7.93 -3.67 10.28
N MET A 123 -8.15 -4.20 9.08
CA MET A 123 -8.62 -3.45 7.92
C MET A 123 -10.02 -3.91 7.50
N LEU A 124 -10.86 -2.97 7.13
CA LEU A 124 -12.18 -3.24 6.56
C LEU A 124 -12.29 -2.62 5.15
N PRO A 125 -12.92 -3.32 4.20
CA PRO A 125 -13.23 -2.73 2.90
C PRO A 125 -14.34 -1.70 3.10
N VAL A 126 -14.06 -0.45 2.71
CA VAL A 126 -15.02 0.67 2.82
C VAL A 126 -15.66 1.01 1.48
N GLY A 127 -15.22 0.39 0.38
CA GLY A 127 -15.79 0.60 -0.94
C GLY A 127 -14.93 0.04 -2.06
N SER A 128 -15.24 0.43 -3.30
CA SER A 128 -14.43 0.16 -4.49
C SER A 128 -13.67 1.42 -4.91
N GLN A 129 -12.53 1.23 -5.57
CA GLN A 129 -11.81 2.34 -6.19
C GLN A 129 -12.58 2.84 -7.41
N TYR A 130 -12.61 4.15 -7.59
CA TYR A 130 -13.26 4.77 -8.74
C TYR A 130 -12.58 6.08 -9.14
N VAL A 131 -12.82 6.45 -10.39
CA VAL A 131 -12.48 7.75 -10.96
C VAL A 131 -13.77 8.37 -11.44
N SER A 132 -14.04 9.61 -11.05
CA SER A 132 -15.15 10.39 -11.58
C SER A 132 -14.66 11.57 -12.42
N PHE A 133 -15.35 11.79 -13.54
CA PHE A 133 -15.13 12.92 -14.43
C PHE A 133 -16.35 13.81 -14.38
N LEU A 134 -16.15 15.07 -13.99
CA LEU A 134 -17.17 16.10 -14.09
C LEU A 134 -17.15 16.65 -15.50
N MET A 135 -18.24 16.44 -16.21
CA MET A 135 -18.46 16.85 -17.58
C MET A 135 -19.40 18.05 -17.62
N HIS A 136 -19.09 18.99 -18.51
CA HIS A 136 -19.98 20.11 -18.83
C HIS A 136 -19.85 20.41 -20.33
N ASP A 137 -20.98 20.45 -21.04
CA ASP A 137 -21.03 20.63 -22.49
C ASP A 137 -20.12 19.68 -23.28
N GLY A 138 -20.02 18.42 -22.83
CA GLY A 138 -19.19 17.38 -23.46
C GLY A 138 -17.68 17.55 -23.26
N ARG A 139 -17.25 18.46 -22.39
CA ARG A 139 -15.84 18.67 -22.01
C ARG A 139 -15.60 18.23 -20.57
N ILE A 140 -14.38 17.75 -20.30
CA ILE A 140 -13.94 17.38 -18.95
C ILE A 140 -13.53 18.66 -18.23
N GLU A 141 -14.23 19.03 -17.15
CA GLU A 141 -13.85 20.17 -16.30
C GLU A 141 -12.96 19.75 -15.14
N LYS A 142 -13.28 18.61 -14.52
CA LYS A 142 -12.61 18.16 -13.30
C LYS A 142 -12.58 16.66 -13.24
N VAL A 143 -11.48 16.12 -12.72
CA VAL A 143 -11.36 14.69 -12.47
C VAL A 143 -11.07 14.46 -11.01
N THR A 144 -11.80 13.52 -10.43
CA THR A 144 -11.66 13.13 -9.04
C THR A 144 -11.32 11.65 -8.98
N ARG A 145 -10.19 11.32 -8.37
CA ARG A 145 -9.78 9.94 -8.11
C ARG A 145 -10.01 9.62 -6.64
N ALA A 146 -10.66 8.49 -6.37
CA ALA A 146 -10.88 8.01 -5.02
C ALA A 146 -10.24 6.62 -4.84
N ASP A 147 -9.14 6.57 -4.10
CA ASP A 147 -8.32 5.39 -3.85
C ASP A 147 -8.03 5.19 -2.35
N TRP A 148 -7.18 4.20 -2.03
CA TRP A 148 -6.70 3.98 -0.67
C TRP A 148 -5.27 4.50 -0.56
N ALA A 149 -4.93 5.08 0.58
CA ALA A 149 -3.59 5.55 0.87
C ALA A 149 -3.25 5.34 2.34
N PHE A 150 -1.95 5.21 2.61
CA PHE A 150 -1.44 5.36 3.97
C PHE A 150 -1.65 6.81 4.40
N LYS A 151 -2.22 7.01 5.59
CA LYS A 151 -2.46 8.34 6.16
C LYS A 151 -1.35 8.71 7.11
N ALA A 152 -1.08 7.84 8.08
CA ALA A 152 -0.01 8.02 9.03
C ALA A 152 0.56 6.66 9.45
N GLY A 153 1.77 6.68 9.99
CA GLY A 153 2.34 5.52 10.64
C GLY A 153 3.36 5.90 11.68
N ALA A 154 3.56 4.98 12.62
CA ALA A 154 4.64 5.00 13.57
C ALA A 154 5.29 3.62 13.57
N TYR A 155 6.61 3.57 13.69
CA TYR A 155 7.34 2.30 13.83
C TYR A 155 8.50 2.46 14.81
N CYS A 156 8.92 1.34 15.39
CA CYS A 156 10.09 1.25 16.24
C CYS A 156 10.63 -0.19 16.16
N GLY A 157 11.85 -0.34 15.65
CA GLY A 157 12.50 -1.64 15.50
C GLY A 157 13.36 -1.75 14.24
N PHE A 158 13.75 -2.97 13.90
CA PHE A 158 14.54 -3.27 12.71
C PHE A 158 13.62 -3.55 11.52
N PHE A 159 13.49 -2.58 10.63
CA PHE A 159 12.72 -2.71 9.38
C PHE A 159 13.67 -2.60 8.18
N GLY A 160 14.63 -3.52 8.08
CA GLY A 160 15.73 -3.45 7.11
C GLY A 160 15.30 -3.28 5.65
N MET A 161 14.17 -3.85 5.23
CA MET A 161 13.68 -3.71 3.85
C MET A 161 13.02 -2.35 3.53
N MET A 162 12.46 -1.65 4.53
CA MET A 162 11.78 -0.36 4.28
C MET A 162 12.59 0.85 4.72
N TYR A 163 13.34 0.76 5.82
CA TYR A 163 14.00 1.89 6.46
C TYR A 163 15.52 1.69 6.66
N GLY A 164 16.07 0.55 6.22
CA GLY A 164 17.53 0.33 6.17
C GLY A 164 18.23 0.14 7.52
N GLY A 165 17.51 0.03 8.64
CA GLY A 165 18.14 -0.14 9.96
C GLY A 165 17.19 -0.29 11.14
N LEU A 166 17.78 -0.28 12.34
CA LEU A 166 17.09 -0.14 13.63
C LEU A 166 16.76 1.34 13.84
N GLY A 167 15.48 1.66 13.99
CA GLY A 167 15.05 3.02 14.21
C GLY A 167 13.62 3.12 14.67
N CYS A 168 13.24 4.31 15.13
CA CYS A 168 11.87 4.65 15.42
C CYS A 168 11.51 5.92 14.66
N GLY A 169 10.33 5.94 14.05
CA GLY A 169 9.92 7.02 13.18
C GLY A 169 8.41 7.15 13.16
N THR A 170 7.94 8.38 12.96
CA THR A 170 6.54 8.68 12.67
C THR A 170 6.46 9.45 11.37
N GLY A 171 5.35 9.33 10.66
CA GLY A 171 5.15 10.07 9.43
C GLY A 171 3.69 10.13 9.03
N THR A 172 3.28 11.25 8.46
CA THR A 172 2.04 11.37 7.70
C THR A 172 2.39 11.22 6.22
N PHE A 173 1.69 10.33 5.53
CA PHE A 173 1.88 10.10 4.09
C PHE A 173 0.91 10.93 3.25
N GLY A 174 -0.07 11.56 3.90
CA GLY A 174 -0.80 12.70 3.36
C GLY A 174 -0.05 14.00 3.70
N GLU A 175 0.11 14.85 2.68
CA GLU A 175 0.60 16.24 2.72
C GLU A 175 2.13 16.51 2.65
N GLN A 176 2.50 17.14 1.52
CA GLN A 176 3.67 17.98 1.22
C GLN A 176 5.07 17.37 1.00
N ARG A 177 5.36 17.01 -0.26
CA ARG A 177 6.62 17.43 -0.92
C ARG A 177 6.35 18.76 -1.65
N SER A 178 6.23 19.85 -0.91
CA SER A 178 6.13 21.20 -1.47
C SER A 178 6.56 22.22 -0.42
N LEU A 179 7.81 22.12 0.06
CA LEU A 179 8.52 23.17 0.82
C LEU A 179 10.00 22.78 0.93
N ALA A 180 10.67 22.68 -0.22
CA ALA A 180 12.13 22.66 -0.29
C ALA A 180 12.60 23.34 -1.58
N THR A 181 12.08 24.55 -1.82
CA THR A 181 12.75 25.53 -2.68
C THR A 181 12.74 26.84 -1.90
N ARG A 182 13.81 27.04 -1.14
CA ARG A 182 14.25 28.35 -0.69
C ARG A 182 15.72 28.47 -1.02
#